data_AF-A0AAV3A488-F1
#
_entry.id   AF-A0AAV3A488-F1
#
_cell.length_a   1.000
_cell.length_b   1.000
_cell.length_c   1.000
_cell.angle_alpha   90.00
_cell.angle_beta   90.00
_cell.angle_gamma   90.00
#
_symmetry.space_group_name_H-M   'P 1'
#
loop_
_entity.id
_entity.type
_entity.pdbx_description
1 polymer ?
#
loop_
_entity_poly.entity_id
_entity_poly.type
_entity_poly.pdbx_seq_one_letter_code
_entity_poly.pdbx_strand_id
1 'polypeptide(L)'
;MAETKVPPAKAKSKAASGATSSYYTDSLGFMAMDSNVPGLSNVILQKLNMRSFEEYRSAVEGNSLSANFGIKSYAEMFQKMEDTYKFCAQCKKLPSSLSGAHGMRRCKRCQNVYYCSSECNRENWPVHKKFCRKLKLAAIDRLVEWLIFTGDIPFATLPWTMPISNVKTWDDWFAMQENLEVKIENIMASRYMGLLWSNCGKPKPENAELRESIKRLTADFFTRPMTIGFAMNAFRVDPYTGPITVHVVGASHIETLNIRVTDYDDLAKMYPGNQGLEVVMVGPEVVNGPVMRPPLTAFGPRGKVYLSGYKALYHVFWETMVENKRAARPDLVVGFHPGFHASQGLAEGWLPTLLLLRDYNIPCLFTMY
;
A
#
# COMPACT_ATOMS: atom_id res chain seq x y z
N MET A 1 21.14 36.09 60.12
CA MET A 1 20.19 35.37 59.26
C MET A 1 20.82 35.26 57.89
N ALA A 2 21.30 34.08 57.53
CA ALA A 2 22.11 33.85 56.34
C ALA A 2 21.20 33.63 55.11
N GLU A 3 21.32 34.51 54.12
CA GLU A 3 20.67 34.38 52.81
C GLU A 3 21.33 33.25 52.01
N THR A 4 20.59 32.18 51.79
CA THR A 4 21.02 31.04 50.96
C THR A 4 20.58 31.28 49.52
N LYS A 5 21.54 31.56 48.64
CA LYS A 5 21.33 31.62 47.18
C LYS A 5 21.11 30.21 46.63
N VAL A 6 19.93 29.97 46.05
CA VAL A 6 19.60 28.75 45.29
C VAL A 6 20.14 28.90 43.86
N PRO A 7 20.95 27.96 43.33
CA PRO A 7 21.41 28.02 41.94
C PRO A 7 20.33 27.55 40.96
N PRO A 8 20.31 28.05 39.71
CA PRO A 8 19.26 27.75 38.75
C PRO A 8 19.36 26.30 38.25
N ALA A 9 18.19 25.67 38.09
CA ALA A 9 18.05 24.31 37.59
C ALA A 9 18.62 24.17 36.16
N LYS A 10 19.56 23.24 35.99
CA LYS A 10 20.06 22.83 34.67
C LYS A 10 18.89 22.25 33.86
N ALA A 11 18.58 22.87 32.73
CA ALA A 11 17.67 22.32 31.74
C ALA A 11 18.18 20.94 31.30
N LYS A 12 17.37 19.89 31.54
CA LYS A 12 17.59 18.57 30.97
C LYS A 12 17.48 18.69 29.45
N SER A 13 18.60 18.48 28.75
CA SER A 13 18.60 18.27 27.31
C SER A 13 17.65 17.11 26.98
N LYS A 14 16.59 17.39 26.22
CA LYS A 14 15.80 16.35 25.56
C LYS A 14 16.72 15.66 24.54
N ALA A 15 17.37 14.58 24.97
CA ALA A 15 17.85 13.57 24.06
C ALA A 15 16.60 12.99 23.38
N ALA A 16 16.37 13.40 22.13
CA ALA A 16 15.36 12.80 21.29
C ALA A 16 15.66 11.31 21.16
N SER A 17 14.71 10.50 21.60
CA SER A 17 14.77 9.04 21.62
C SER A 17 14.89 8.48 20.20
N GLY A 18 16.10 8.14 19.77
CA GLY A 18 16.35 7.41 18.51
C GLY A 18 15.73 6.00 18.48
N ALA A 19 15.17 5.52 19.59
CA ALA A 19 14.56 4.19 19.68
C ALA A 19 13.12 4.11 19.15
N THR A 20 12.39 5.23 19.03
CA THR A 20 10.98 5.22 18.61
C THR A 20 10.77 5.34 17.10
N SER A 21 11.80 5.69 16.32
CA SER A 21 11.71 5.78 14.85
C SER A 21 11.96 4.44 14.13
N SER A 22 12.46 3.43 14.84
CA SER A 22 12.92 2.15 14.27
C SER A 22 11.81 1.25 13.70
N TYR A 23 10.54 1.49 14.04
CA TYR A 23 9.42 0.59 13.70
C TYR A 23 8.53 1.10 12.57
N TYR A 24 8.72 2.34 12.12
CA TYR A 24 7.86 2.95 11.09
C TYR A 24 8.47 2.78 9.71
N THR A 25 7.69 2.19 8.80
CA THR A 25 8.16 1.85 7.45
C THR A 25 8.32 3.10 6.58
N ASP A 26 7.50 4.13 6.79
CA ASP A 26 7.57 5.40 6.07
C ASP A 26 8.92 6.13 6.29
N SER A 27 9.43 6.13 7.51
CA SER A 27 10.70 6.76 7.89
C SER A 27 11.87 6.07 7.20
N LEU A 28 11.84 4.74 7.21
CA LEU A 28 12.82 3.92 6.50
C LEU A 28 12.74 4.16 4.98
N GLY A 29 11.53 4.32 4.43
CA GLY A 29 11.30 4.65 3.02
C GLY A 29 11.93 5.98 2.62
N PHE A 30 11.70 7.05 3.38
CA PHE A 30 12.30 8.36 3.11
C PHE A 30 13.83 8.36 3.24
N MET A 31 14.37 7.69 4.26
CA MET A 31 15.83 7.54 4.42
C MET A 31 16.46 6.75 3.27
N ALA A 32 15.81 5.67 2.83
CA ALA A 32 16.26 4.87 1.69
C ALA A 32 16.22 5.68 0.38
N MET A 33 15.17 6.48 0.18
CA MET A 33 15.06 7.39 -0.98
C MET A 33 16.21 8.39 -1.02
N ASP A 34 16.50 9.09 0.08
CA ASP A 34 17.59 10.08 0.12
C ASP A 34 18.98 9.47 0.01
N SER A 35 19.17 8.27 0.56
CA SER A 35 20.43 7.55 0.43
C SER A 35 20.74 7.18 -1.03
N ASN A 36 19.70 6.93 -1.84
CA ASN A 36 19.83 6.61 -3.26
C ASN A 36 19.82 7.86 -4.15
N VAL A 37 19.00 8.86 -3.82
CA VAL A 37 18.82 10.11 -4.56
C VAL A 37 18.82 11.27 -3.55
N PRO A 38 19.98 11.87 -3.27
CA PRO A 38 20.08 12.91 -2.25
C PRO A 38 19.12 14.08 -2.48
N GLY A 39 18.25 14.33 -1.51
CA GLY A 39 17.27 15.42 -1.50
C GLY A 39 15.93 15.09 -2.15
N LEU A 40 15.69 13.83 -2.54
CA LEU A 40 14.42 13.40 -3.13
C LEU A 40 13.26 13.51 -2.14
N SER A 41 13.50 13.23 -0.86
CA SER A 41 12.52 13.42 0.22
C SER A 41 11.96 14.85 0.22
N ASN A 42 12.85 15.85 0.13
CA ASN A 42 12.51 17.26 0.14
C ASN A 42 11.68 17.64 -1.08
N VAL A 43 11.99 17.06 -2.25
CA VAL A 43 11.17 17.23 -3.46
C VAL A 43 9.76 16.67 -3.22
N ILE A 44 9.63 15.47 -2.67
CA ILE A 44 8.33 14.85 -2.39
C ILE A 44 7.51 15.73 -1.44
N LEU A 45 8.09 16.13 -0.31
CA LEU A 45 7.44 17.01 0.67
C LEU A 45 7.01 18.35 0.03
N GLN A 46 7.90 18.97 -0.76
CA GLN A 46 7.58 20.21 -1.46
C GLN A 46 6.42 20.04 -2.45
N LYS A 47 6.37 18.92 -3.19
CA LYS A 47 5.27 18.66 -4.15
C LYS A 47 3.94 18.41 -3.45
N LEU A 48 3.97 17.83 -2.26
CA LEU A 48 2.82 17.63 -1.39
C LEU A 48 2.48 18.87 -0.52
N ASN A 49 3.24 19.97 -0.64
CA ASN A 49 3.08 21.16 0.20
C ASN A 49 3.22 20.87 1.71
N MET A 50 4.18 20.02 2.07
CA MET A 50 4.48 19.61 3.43
C MET A 50 5.85 20.12 3.87
N ARG A 51 5.98 20.49 5.14
CA ARG A 51 7.20 21.07 5.73
C ARG A 51 8.09 20.03 6.36
N SER A 52 7.52 18.93 6.81
CA SER A 52 8.27 17.87 7.47
C SER A 52 7.64 16.50 7.25
N PHE A 53 8.41 15.49 7.62
CA PHE A 53 7.98 14.12 7.58
C PHE A 53 6.87 13.82 8.61
N GLU A 54 6.87 14.50 9.77
CA GLU A 54 5.78 14.41 10.74
C GLU A 54 4.46 14.96 10.17
N GLU A 55 4.53 16.01 9.34
CA GLU A 55 3.35 16.54 8.64
C GLU A 55 2.85 15.56 7.57
N TYR A 56 3.76 14.92 6.83
CA TYR A 56 3.42 13.84 5.90
C TYR A 56 2.72 12.69 6.62
N ARG A 57 3.30 12.17 7.70
CA ARG A 57 2.72 11.08 8.49
C ARG A 57 1.36 11.45 9.05
N SER A 58 1.24 12.64 9.64
CA SER A 58 -0.04 13.14 10.18
C SER A 58 -1.13 13.21 9.10
N ALA A 59 -0.77 13.58 7.88
CA ALA A 59 -1.69 13.57 6.74
C ALA A 59 -2.10 12.15 6.33
N VAL A 60 -1.15 11.20 6.25
CA VAL A 60 -1.42 9.79 5.94
C VAL A 60 -2.33 9.15 7.00
N GLU A 61 -2.18 9.53 8.27
CA GLU A 61 -3.02 9.06 9.38
C GLU A 61 -4.44 9.68 9.40
N GLY A 62 -4.73 10.62 8.50
CA GLY A 62 -6.02 11.31 8.43
C GLY A 62 -6.21 12.42 9.47
N ASN A 63 -5.14 12.82 10.18
CA ASN A 63 -5.21 13.82 11.24
C ASN A 63 -5.14 15.27 10.72
N SER A 64 -4.66 15.48 9.49
CA SER A 64 -4.58 16.79 8.85
C SER A 64 -5.73 17.02 7.86
N LEU A 65 -6.90 17.40 8.37
CA LEU A 65 -8.07 17.78 7.56
C LEU A 65 -7.86 19.08 6.75
N SER A 66 -6.78 19.82 7.02
CA SER A 66 -6.53 21.18 6.49
C SER A 66 -5.36 21.27 5.50
N ALA A 67 -4.64 20.18 5.22
CA ALA A 67 -3.62 20.18 4.19
C ALA A 67 -4.27 20.17 2.80
N ASN A 68 -4.78 21.32 2.36
CA ASN A 68 -4.90 21.53 0.93
C ASN A 68 -3.49 21.34 0.35
N PHE A 69 -3.27 20.23 -0.39
CA PHE A 69 -2.01 19.94 -1.09
C PHE A 69 -1.62 21.05 -2.09
N GLY A 70 -2.45 22.08 -2.22
CA GLY A 70 -2.26 23.23 -3.07
C GLY A 70 -2.53 22.90 -4.54
N ILE A 71 -3.18 21.76 -4.80
CA ILE A 71 -3.43 21.23 -6.14
C ILE A 71 -4.69 21.90 -6.68
N LYS A 72 -4.54 22.69 -7.74
CA LYS A 72 -5.62 23.48 -8.35
C LYS A 72 -6.22 22.84 -9.59
N SER A 73 -5.57 21.81 -10.15
CA SER A 73 -6.03 21.11 -11.36
C SER A 73 -5.47 19.69 -11.45
N TYR A 74 -6.08 18.84 -12.29
CA TYR A 74 -5.53 17.51 -12.60
C TYR A 74 -4.17 17.58 -13.27
N ALA A 75 -3.95 18.53 -14.18
CA ALA A 75 -2.64 18.75 -14.80
C ALA A 75 -1.56 19.02 -13.74
N GLU A 76 -1.86 19.87 -12.76
CA GLU A 76 -0.95 20.15 -11.64
C GLU A 76 -0.71 18.91 -10.77
N MET A 77 -1.76 18.15 -10.44
CA MET A 77 -1.65 16.89 -9.68
C MET A 77 -0.70 15.90 -10.36
N PHE A 78 -0.93 15.62 -11.64
CA PHE A 78 -0.09 14.69 -12.40
C PHE A 78 1.33 15.20 -12.57
N GLN A 79 1.53 16.51 -12.77
CA GLN A 79 2.87 17.08 -12.85
C GLN A 79 3.61 16.99 -11.51
N LYS A 80 2.94 17.28 -10.38
CA LYS A 80 3.52 17.12 -9.04
C LYS A 80 3.92 15.68 -8.78
N MET A 81 3.07 14.71 -9.13
CA MET A 81 3.39 13.28 -9.05
C MET A 81 4.54 12.89 -10.00
N GLU A 82 4.61 13.45 -11.21
CA GLU A 82 5.71 13.22 -12.15
C GLU A 82 7.06 13.67 -11.57
N ASP A 83 7.06 14.81 -10.88
CA ASP A 83 8.26 15.42 -10.34
C ASP A 83 8.86 14.61 -9.17
N THR A 84 8.09 13.80 -8.45
CA THR A 84 8.57 12.99 -7.31
C THR A 84 9.51 11.85 -7.70
N TYR A 85 9.64 11.55 -9.00
CA TYR A 85 10.60 10.56 -9.50
C TYR A 85 11.39 11.07 -10.71
N LYS A 86 11.39 12.40 -10.92
CA LYS A 86 12.12 13.06 -12.00
C LYS A 86 13.55 13.37 -11.58
N PHE A 87 14.41 12.35 -11.62
CA PHE A 87 15.86 12.48 -11.37
C PHE A 87 16.67 11.68 -12.40
N CYS A 88 17.96 11.98 -12.54
CA CYS A 88 18.80 11.25 -13.49
C CYS A 88 18.99 9.79 -13.02
N ALA A 89 18.56 8.82 -13.83
CA ALA A 89 18.66 7.41 -13.49
C ALA A 89 20.12 6.92 -13.34
N GLN A 90 21.08 7.60 -14.01
CA GLN A 90 22.51 7.31 -13.92
C GLN A 90 23.18 8.01 -12.73
N CYS A 91 23.27 9.33 -12.75
CA CYS A 91 24.04 10.10 -11.77
C CYS A 91 23.26 10.55 -10.54
N LYS A 92 21.96 10.19 -10.44
CA LYS A 92 21.06 10.49 -9.32
C LYS A 92 20.83 11.98 -9.01
N LYS A 93 21.34 12.88 -9.85
CA LYS A 93 21.12 14.32 -9.70
C LYS A 93 19.65 14.69 -9.91
N LEU A 94 19.15 15.58 -9.07
CA LEU A 94 17.85 16.23 -9.19
C LEU A 94 17.89 17.37 -10.23
N PRO A 95 16.73 17.82 -10.76
CA PRO A 95 16.67 18.92 -11.72
C PRO A 95 17.26 20.23 -11.18
N SER A 96 17.08 20.51 -9.88
CA SER A 96 17.62 21.69 -9.21
C SER A 96 19.15 21.72 -9.15
N SER A 97 19.81 20.57 -9.31
CA SER A 97 21.27 20.45 -9.29
C SER A 97 21.92 20.50 -10.68
N LEU A 98 21.13 20.76 -11.74
CA LEU A 98 21.64 20.84 -13.11
C LEU A 98 21.99 22.29 -13.47
N SER A 99 23.25 22.51 -13.88
CA SER A 99 23.73 23.79 -14.37
C SER A 99 23.36 23.95 -15.85
N GLY A 100 22.27 24.65 -16.15
CA GLY A 100 21.90 25.01 -17.53
C GLY A 100 20.39 24.99 -17.83
N ALA A 101 20.01 25.64 -18.93
CA ALA A 101 18.61 25.74 -19.39
C ALA A 101 18.04 24.43 -19.96
N HIS A 102 18.84 23.37 -20.08
CA HIS A 102 18.40 22.09 -20.63
C HIS A 102 17.77 21.22 -19.54
N GLY A 103 16.45 21.01 -19.63
CA GLY A 103 15.72 20.11 -18.76
C GLY A 103 16.11 18.63 -18.94
N MET A 104 15.77 17.80 -17.94
CA MET A 104 15.98 16.35 -18.03
C MET A 104 15.22 15.73 -19.20
N ARG A 105 15.88 14.78 -19.87
CA ARG A 105 15.33 14.02 -20.99
C ARG A 105 14.73 12.71 -20.51
N ARG A 106 13.47 12.47 -20.87
CA ARG A 106 12.76 11.22 -20.60
C ARG A 106 13.13 10.15 -21.62
N CYS A 107 13.26 8.89 -21.19
CA CYS A 107 13.33 7.77 -22.12
C CYS A 107 12.03 7.68 -22.94
N LYS A 108 12.13 7.86 -24.26
CA LYS A 108 10.97 7.87 -25.16
C LYS A 108 10.21 6.54 -25.21
N ARG A 109 10.89 5.42 -24.89
CA ARG A 109 10.32 4.07 -24.95
C ARG A 109 9.48 3.74 -23.71
N CYS A 110 10.05 3.87 -22.52
CA CYS A 110 9.36 3.48 -21.29
C CYS A 110 8.60 4.63 -20.61
N GLN A 111 8.92 5.88 -20.93
CA GLN A 111 8.33 7.06 -20.30
C GLN A 111 8.47 7.13 -18.75
N ASN A 112 9.34 6.30 -18.15
CA ASN A 112 9.47 6.14 -16.70
C ASN A 112 10.77 6.69 -16.10
N VAL A 113 11.85 6.77 -16.90
CA VAL A 113 13.17 7.20 -16.41
C VAL A 113 13.65 8.46 -17.13
N TYR A 114 14.48 9.21 -16.43
CA TYR A 114 15.02 10.50 -16.87
C TYR A 114 16.54 10.51 -16.86
N TYR A 115 17.13 11.34 -17.72
CA TYR A 115 18.56 11.54 -17.82
C TYR A 115 18.87 13.03 -17.95
N CYS A 116 19.88 13.50 -17.23
CA CYS A 116 20.37 14.88 -17.41
C CYS A 116 21.09 15.05 -18.76
N SER A 117 21.69 13.98 -19.31
CA SER A 117 22.46 14.05 -20.55
C SER A 117 22.36 12.79 -21.42
N SER A 118 22.80 12.89 -22.68
CA SER A 118 22.88 11.76 -23.60
C SER A 118 23.94 10.75 -23.12
N GLU A 119 25.00 11.24 -22.50
CA GLU A 119 26.09 10.45 -21.92
C GLU A 119 25.56 9.59 -20.77
N CYS A 120 24.83 10.20 -19.82
CA CYS A 120 24.18 9.46 -18.73
C CYS A 120 23.20 8.40 -19.24
N ASN A 121 22.45 8.69 -20.31
CA ASN A 121 21.57 7.69 -20.94
C ASN A 121 22.39 6.52 -21.53
N ARG A 122 23.44 6.82 -22.31
CA ARG A 122 24.30 5.80 -22.93
C ARG A 122 24.99 4.92 -21.90
N GLU A 123 25.47 5.51 -20.81
CA GLU A 123 26.13 4.81 -19.70
C GLU A 123 25.15 3.90 -18.94
N ASN A 124 23.91 4.35 -18.73
CA ASN A 124 22.89 3.57 -18.05
C ASN A 124 22.24 2.48 -18.93
N TRP A 125 22.33 2.62 -20.27
CA TRP A 125 21.65 1.76 -21.22
C TRP A 125 21.85 0.24 -21.01
N PRO A 126 23.06 -0.28 -20.70
CA PRO A 126 23.28 -1.71 -20.46
C PRO A 126 22.41 -2.29 -19.34
N VAL A 127 22.12 -1.49 -18.32
CA VAL A 127 21.23 -1.86 -17.21
C VAL A 127 19.79 -1.56 -17.58
N HIS A 128 19.50 -0.34 -18.06
CA HIS A 128 18.15 0.10 -18.38
C HIS A 128 17.44 -0.79 -19.40
N LYS A 129 18.13 -1.24 -20.46
CA LYS A 129 17.52 -2.02 -21.54
C LYS A 129 16.86 -3.31 -21.05
N LYS A 130 17.36 -3.91 -19.97
CA LYS A 130 16.81 -5.13 -19.34
C LYS A 130 15.43 -4.89 -18.72
N PHE A 131 15.18 -3.67 -18.26
CA PHE A 131 13.96 -3.30 -17.54
C PHE A 131 13.08 -2.32 -18.30
N CYS A 132 13.54 -1.72 -19.41
CA CYS A 132 12.84 -0.69 -20.17
C CYS A 132 11.39 -1.07 -20.49
N ARG A 133 11.14 -2.32 -20.92
CA ARG A 133 9.78 -2.82 -21.17
C ARG A 133 8.92 -2.88 -19.90
N LYS A 134 9.44 -3.43 -18.80
CA LYS A 134 8.71 -3.49 -17.52
C LYS A 134 8.43 -2.09 -16.96
N LEU A 135 9.39 -1.17 -17.11
CA LEU A 135 9.23 0.23 -16.73
C LEU A 135 8.16 0.94 -17.56
N LYS A 136 7.93 0.53 -18.82
CA LYS A 136 6.81 1.03 -19.62
C LYS A 136 5.48 0.64 -18.98
N LEU A 137 5.34 -0.62 -18.55
CA LEU A 137 4.15 -1.10 -17.85
C LEU A 137 3.93 -0.31 -16.55
N ALA A 138 4.96 -0.19 -15.71
CA ALA A 138 4.88 0.58 -14.47
C ALA A 138 4.51 2.07 -14.70
N ALA A 139 5.00 2.69 -15.78
CA ALA A 139 4.65 4.07 -16.12
C ALA A 139 3.17 4.24 -16.47
N ILE A 140 2.57 3.24 -17.13
CA ILE A 140 1.15 3.19 -17.47
C ILE A 140 0.33 2.89 -16.21
N ASP A 141 0.68 1.81 -15.49
CA ASP A 141 -0.05 1.33 -14.32
C ASP A 141 -0.16 2.41 -13.24
N ARG A 142 0.93 3.12 -12.92
CA ARG A 142 0.92 4.23 -11.95
C ARG A 142 -0.03 5.37 -12.33
N LEU A 143 -0.30 5.59 -13.61
CA LEU A 143 -1.29 6.58 -14.03
C LEU A 143 -2.71 5.99 -13.94
N VAL A 144 -2.91 4.78 -14.46
CA VAL A 144 -4.23 4.12 -14.48
C VAL A 144 -4.71 3.77 -13.07
N GLU A 145 -3.82 3.57 -12.11
CA GLU A 145 -4.11 3.39 -10.67
C GLU A 145 -4.95 4.54 -10.11
N TRP A 146 -4.86 5.74 -10.69
CA TRP A 146 -5.73 6.87 -10.32
C TRP A 146 -7.22 6.53 -10.47
N LEU A 147 -7.58 5.62 -11.38
CA LEU A 147 -8.95 5.17 -11.61
C LEU A 147 -9.51 4.30 -10.48
N ILE A 148 -8.66 3.82 -9.57
CA ILE A 148 -9.11 3.16 -8.34
C ILE A 148 -9.81 4.18 -7.44
N PHE A 149 -9.24 5.39 -7.33
CA PHE A 149 -9.81 6.47 -6.52
C PHE A 149 -11.08 7.07 -7.12
N THR A 150 -11.28 6.97 -8.43
CA THR A 150 -12.51 7.43 -9.09
C THR A 150 -13.63 6.38 -9.04
N GLY A 151 -13.31 5.16 -8.57
CA GLY A 151 -14.25 4.05 -8.46
C GLY A 151 -14.51 3.30 -9.77
N ASP A 152 -13.75 3.58 -10.83
CA ASP A 152 -13.85 2.84 -12.10
C ASP A 152 -13.17 1.45 -11.99
N ILE A 153 -12.15 1.31 -11.12
CA ILE A 153 -11.43 0.06 -10.86
C ILE A 153 -11.47 -0.26 -9.34
N PRO A 154 -11.61 -1.55 -8.95
CA PRO A 154 -11.97 -2.68 -9.80
C PRO A 154 -13.45 -2.62 -10.21
N PHE A 155 -13.79 -3.31 -11.30
CA PHE A 155 -15.18 -3.56 -11.64
C PHE A 155 -15.82 -4.54 -10.66
N ALA A 156 -17.16 -4.51 -10.55
CA ALA A 156 -17.89 -5.45 -9.72
C ALA A 156 -17.76 -6.91 -10.22
N THR A 157 -17.50 -7.81 -9.26
CA THR A 157 -17.36 -9.25 -9.48
C THR A 157 -18.57 -9.99 -8.91
N LEU A 158 -18.82 -11.19 -9.43
CA LEU A 158 -19.90 -12.08 -9.01
C LEU A 158 -19.35 -13.23 -8.12
N PRO A 159 -20.22 -14.00 -7.44
CA PRO A 159 -19.81 -15.25 -6.82
C PRO A 159 -18.99 -16.12 -7.77
N TRP A 160 -17.96 -16.78 -7.24
CA TRP A 160 -17.06 -17.59 -8.04
C TRP A 160 -17.81 -18.75 -8.69
N THR A 161 -17.55 -18.96 -9.97
CA THR A 161 -18.13 -20.05 -10.76
C THR A 161 -17.30 -21.32 -10.69
N MET A 162 -16.08 -21.24 -10.16
CA MET A 162 -15.18 -22.37 -9.96
C MET A 162 -14.72 -22.46 -8.50
N PRO A 163 -14.49 -23.68 -7.97
CA PRO A 163 -13.91 -23.85 -6.65
C PRO A 163 -12.47 -23.34 -6.62
N ILE A 164 -12.03 -22.84 -5.47
CA ILE A 164 -10.68 -22.28 -5.28
C ILE A 164 -9.56 -23.25 -5.66
N SER A 165 -9.76 -24.56 -5.46
CA SER A 165 -8.81 -25.60 -5.85
C SER A 165 -8.50 -25.64 -7.35
N ASN A 166 -9.39 -25.11 -8.20
CA ASN A 166 -9.25 -25.10 -9.65
C ASN A 166 -8.69 -23.78 -10.21
N VAL A 167 -8.64 -22.71 -9.41
CA VAL A 167 -8.08 -21.41 -9.83
C VAL A 167 -6.58 -21.42 -9.56
N LYS A 168 -5.75 -21.42 -10.60
CA LYS A 168 -4.27 -21.48 -10.49
C LYS A 168 -3.57 -20.20 -10.90
N THR A 169 -4.21 -19.42 -11.75
CA THR A 169 -3.66 -18.21 -12.35
C THR A 169 -4.70 -17.09 -12.35
N TRP A 170 -4.25 -15.86 -12.58
CA TRP A 170 -5.16 -14.74 -12.82
C TRP A 170 -6.00 -14.93 -14.08
N ASP A 171 -5.51 -15.64 -15.09
CA ASP A 171 -6.28 -15.95 -16.30
C ASP A 171 -7.49 -16.84 -15.98
N ASP A 172 -7.34 -17.82 -15.08
CA ASP A 172 -8.45 -18.64 -14.58
C ASP A 172 -9.49 -17.77 -13.85
N TRP A 173 -9.02 -16.81 -13.05
CA TRP A 173 -9.90 -15.89 -12.32
C TRP A 173 -10.64 -14.93 -13.26
N PHE A 174 -9.95 -14.39 -14.26
CA PHE A 174 -10.54 -13.51 -15.28
C PHE A 174 -11.56 -14.26 -16.13
N ALA A 175 -11.33 -15.54 -16.44
CA ALA A 175 -12.27 -16.37 -17.17
C ALA A 175 -13.61 -16.58 -16.44
N MET A 176 -13.64 -16.44 -15.10
CA MET A 176 -14.89 -16.46 -14.33
C MET A 176 -15.70 -15.16 -14.42
N GLN A 177 -15.10 -14.07 -14.89
CA GLN A 177 -15.75 -12.76 -14.86
C GLN A 177 -16.70 -12.61 -16.04
N GLU A 178 -18.00 -12.58 -15.76
CA GLU A 178 -19.03 -12.35 -16.77
C GLU A 178 -18.84 -10.97 -17.44
N ASN A 179 -18.94 -10.94 -18.78
CA ASN A 179 -18.83 -9.73 -19.60
C ASN A 179 -17.52 -8.95 -19.35
N LEU A 180 -16.40 -9.65 -19.07
CA LEU A 180 -15.11 -9.03 -18.75
C LEU A 180 -14.69 -7.98 -19.77
N GLU A 181 -14.73 -8.31 -21.07
CA GLU A 181 -14.32 -7.39 -22.12
C GLU A 181 -15.18 -6.12 -22.14
N VAL A 182 -16.50 -6.25 -21.96
CA VAL A 182 -17.40 -5.08 -21.86
C VAL A 182 -17.06 -4.21 -20.65
N LYS A 183 -16.77 -4.82 -19.49
CA LYS A 183 -16.35 -4.09 -18.29
C LYS A 183 -15.05 -3.32 -18.54
N ILE A 184 -14.07 -3.94 -19.19
CA ILE A 184 -12.79 -3.30 -19.54
C ILE A 184 -13.00 -2.17 -20.55
N GLU A 185 -13.79 -2.38 -21.61
CA GLU A 185 -14.09 -1.33 -22.59
C GLU A 185 -14.80 -0.13 -21.95
N ASN A 186 -15.73 -0.36 -21.02
CA ASN A 186 -16.40 0.72 -20.28
C ASN A 186 -15.43 1.56 -19.46
N ILE A 187 -14.46 0.92 -18.79
CA ILE A 187 -13.39 1.63 -18.05
C ILE A 187 -12.51 2.42 -19.02
N MET A 188 -12.15 1.84 -20.17
CA MET A 188 -11.36 2.53 -21.20
C MET A 188 -12.07 3.72 -21.84
N ALA A 189 -13.41 3.66 -21.91
CA ALA A 189 -14.27 4.74 -22.40
C ALA A 189 -14.70 5.73 -21.29
N SER A 190 -14.27 5.52 -20.04
CA SER A 190 -14.71 6.35 -18.93
C SER A 190 -14.24 7.79 -19.04
N ARG A 191 -15.01 8.72 -18.45
CA ARG A 191 -14.65 10.13 -18.38
C ARG A 191 -13.27 10.34 -17.75
N TYR A 192 -12.96 9.61 -16.68
CA TYR A 192 -11.70 9.74 -15.96
C TYR A 192 -10.51 9.21 -16.73
N MET A 193 -10.69 8.16 -17.55
CA MET A 193 -9.66 7.72 -18.51
C MET A 193 -9.31 8.84 -19.51
N GLY A 194 -10.32 9.56 -20.03
CA GLY A 194 -10.12 10.73 -20.89
C GLY A 194 -9.40 11.88 -20.18
N LEU A 195 -9.81 12.22 -18.96
CA LEU A 195 -9.18 13.26 -18.14
C LEU A 195 -7.72 12.94 -17.82
N LEU A 196 -7.41 11.70 -17.43
CA LEU A 196 -6.05 11.25 -17.10
C LEU A 196 -5.08 11.56 -18.25
N TRP A 197 -5.37 11.06 -19.46
CA TRP A 197 -4.46 11.21 -20.59
C TRP A 197 -4.41 12.65 -21.13
N SER A 198 -5.47 13.43 -20.93
CA SER A 198 -5.48 14.86 -21.27
C SER A 198 -4.62 15.72 -20.34
N ASN A 199 -4.34 15.23 -19.12
CA ASN A 199 -3.66 16.01 -18.06
C ASN A 199 -2.27 15.49 -17.68
N CYS A 200 -1.93 14.23 -17.97
CA CYS A 200 -0.68 13.62 -17.48
C CYS A 200 0.60 14.00 -18.27
N GLY A 201 0.49 14.71 -19.39
CA GLY A 201 1.65 15.11 -20.21
C GLY A 201 2.42 13.91 -20.80
N LYS A 202 1.76 12.77 -21.01
CA LYS A 202 2.31 11.57 -21.66
C LYS A 202 1.45 11.17 -22.85
N PRO A 203 2.04 10.58 -23.90
CA PRO A 203 1.25 10.00 -24.98
C PRO A 203 0.39 8.86 -24.42
N LYS A 204 -0.89 8.82 -24.82
CA LYS A 204 -1.77 7.71 -24.47
C LYS A 204 -1.22 6.43 -25.10
N PRO A 205 -1.04 5.34 -24.34
CA PRO A 205 -0.57 4.07 -24.86
C PRO A 205 -1.64 3.41 -25.75
N GLU A 206 -1.24 2.36 -26.46
CA GLU A 206 -2.16 1.61 -27.32
C GLU A 206 -3.26 0.93 -26.49
N ASN A 207 -4.42 0.72 -27.10
CA ASN A 207 -5.57 0.11 -26.41
C ASN A 207 -5.23 -1.26 -25.80
N ALA A 208 -4.42 -2.08 -26.46
CA ALA A 208 -3.98 -3.36 -25.92
C ALA A 208 -3.16 -3.20 -24.61
N GLU A 209 -2.30 -2.18 -24.53
CA GLU A 209 -1.51 -1.92 -23.32
C GLU A 209 -2.37 -1.41 -22.16
N LEU A 210 -3.42 -0.63 -22.46
CA LEU A 210 -4.40 -0.18 -21.47
C LEU A 210 -5.24 -1.33 -20.91
N ARG A 211 -5.71 -2.26 -21.75
CA ARG A 211 -6.43 -3.46 -21.30
C ARG A 211 -5.61 -4.25 -20.30
N GLU A 212 -4.34 -4.49 -20.63
CA GLU A 212 -3.43 -5.23 -19.75
C GLU A 212 -3.11 -4.45 -18.47
N SER A 213 -3.07 -3.11 -18.51
CA SER A 213 -2.93 -2.29 -17.31
C SER A 213 -4.14 -2.42 -16.37
N ILE A 214 -5.36 -2.35 -16.92
CA ILE A 214 -6.60 -2.54 -16.15
C ILE A 214 -6.62 -3.93 -15.50
N LYS A 215 -6.25 -4.98 -16.24
CA LYS A 215 -6.13 -6.35 -15.68
C LYS A 215 -5.11 -6.42 -14.54
N ARG A 216 -3.90 -5.86 -14.71
CA ARG A 216 -2.88 -5.85 -13.66
C ARG A 216 -3.33 -5.12 -12.40
N LEU A 217 -3.96 -3.94 -12.53
CA LEU A 217 -4.46 -3.18 -11.39
C LEU A 217 -5.65 -3.87 -10.70
N THR A 218 -6.50 -4.55 -11.47
CA THR A 218 -7.58 -5.37 -10.91
C THR A 218 -7.01 -6.55 -10.11
N ALA A 219 -6.01 -7.23 -10.66
CA ALA A 219 -5.31 -8.31 -9.96
C ALA A 219 -4.59 -7.81 -8.70
N ASP A 220 -3.92 -6.66 -8.76
CA ASP A 220 -3.26 -6.04 -7.61
C ASP A 220 -4.25 -5.69 -6.50
N PHE A 221 -5.41 -5.12 -6.85
CA PHE A 221 -6.47 -4.84 -5.89
C PHE A 221 -6.97 -6.11 -5.18
N PHE A 222 -7.24 -7.18 -5.95
CA PHE A 222 -7.78 -8.43 -5.40
C PHE A 222 -6.73 -9.33 -4.77
N THR A 223 -5.43 -9.07 -4.93
CA THR A 223 -4.36 -9.99 -4.49
C THR A 223 -4.44 -10.34 -3.00
N ARG A 224 -4.80 -9.38 -2.15
CA ARG A 224 -4.88 -9.57 -0.69
C ARG A 224 -6.06 -10.47 -0.29
N PRO A 225 -7.33 -10.18 -0.64
CA PRO A 225 -8.42 -11.11 -0.35
C PRO A 225 -8.20 -12.48 -1.01
N MET A 226 -7.63 -12.55 -2.22
CA MET A 226 -7.32 -13.86 -2.83
C MET A 226 -6.30 -14.64 -2.01
N THR A 227 -5.23 -13.99 -1.56
CA THR A 227 -4.19 -14.63 -0.75
C THR A 227 -4.77 -15.19 0.56
N ILE A 228 -5.65 -14.44 1.24
CA ILE A 228 -6.34 -14.94 2.44
C ILE A 228 -7.17 -16.18 2.09
N GLY A 229 -7.96 -16.13 1.03
CA GLY A 229 -8.80 -17.24 0.61
C GLY A 229 -8.00 -18.49 0.27
N PHE A 230 -6.87 -18.35 -0.43
CA PHE A 230 -5.95 -19.45 -0.73
C PHE A 230 -5.27 -19.99 0.52
N ALA A 231 -4.91 -19.14 1.48
CA ALA A 231 -4.37 -19.56 2.77
C ALA A 231 -5.40 -20.35 3.58
N MET A 232 -6.65 -19.90 3.64
CA MET A 232 -7.75 -20.66 4.29
C MET A 232 -7.86 -22.07 3.72
N ASN A 233 -7.89 -22.19 2.38
CA ASN A 233 -7.93 -23.49 1.71
C ASN A 233 -6.69 -24.35 2.01
N ALA A 234 -5.49 -23.76 2.00
CA ALA A 234 -4.24 -24.48 2.28
C ALA A 234 -4.17 -25.02 3.71
N PHE A 235 -4.66 -24.24 4.68
CA PHE A 235 -4.71 -24.63 6.10
C PHE A 235 -5.98 -25.39 6.49
N ARG A 236 -6.88 -25.67 5.53
CA ARG A 236 -8.17 -26.37 5.75
C ARG A 236 -9.08 -25.64 6.76
N VAL A 237 -9.05 -24.31 6.74
CA VAL A 237 -9.98 -23.45 7.48
C VAL A 237 -11.26 -23.34 6.66
N ASP A 238 -12.27 -24.12 7.04
CA ASP A 238 -13.52 -24.26 6.28
C ASP A 238 -14.62 -23.27 6.74
N PRO A 239 -14.92 -22.22 5.95
CA PRO A 239 -15.90 -21.20 6.31
C PRO A 239 -17.37 -21.68 6.22
N TYR A 240 -17.62 -22.92 5.79
CA TYR A 240 -18.95 -23.53 5.83
C TYR A 240 -19.27 -24.18 7.16
N THR A 241 -18.24 -24.59 7.91
CA THR A 241 -18.41 -25.29 9.20
C THR A 241 -18.69 -24.33 10.36
N GLY A 242 -18.25 -23.08 10.24
CA GLY A 242 -18.43 -22.06 11.25
C GLY A 242 -17.90 -20.71 10.78
N PRO A 243 -18.18 -19.64 11.54
CA PRO A 243 -17.66 -18.31 11.26
C PRO A 243 -16.13 -18.29 11.41
N ILE A 244 -15.44 -17.55 10.55
CA ILE A 244 -13.98 -17.50 10.50
C ILE A 244 -13.47 -16.10 10.81
N THR A 245 -12.47 -15.99 11.66
CA THR A 245 -11.75 -14.75 11.95
C THR A 245 -10.31 -14.83 11.43
N VAL A 246 -9.95 -13.89 10.56
CA VAL A 246 -8.60 -13.72 10.03
C VAL A 246 -7.99 -12.45 10.63
N HIS A 247 -6.79 -12.55 11.21
CA HIS A 247 -6.03 -11.36 11.62
C HIS A 247 -4.96 -11.04 10.57
N VAL A 248 -5.04 -9.87 9.96
CA VAL A 248 -3.97 -9.34 9.12
C VAL A 248 -3.00 -8.57 10.00
N VAL A 249 -1.79 -9.11 10.18
CA VAL A 249 -0.79 -8.59 11.12
C VAL A 249 0.25 -7.74 10.41
N GLY A 250 0.69 -6.68 11.08
CA GLY A 250 1.60 -5.69 10.47
C GLY A 250 0.90 -4.83 9.42
N ALA A 251 -0.43 -4.74 9.46
CA ALA A 251 -1.19 -3.90 8.55
C ALA A 251 -0.73 -2.44 8.66
N SER A 252 -0.54 -1.81 7.51
CA SER A 252 -0.03 -0.44 7.40
C SER A 252 -0.98 0.42 6.56
N HIS A 253 -0.55 1.65 6.26
CA HIS A 253 -1.22 2.50 5.28
C HIS A 253 -1.32 1.84 3.90
N ILE A 254 -0.43 0.89 3.57
CA ILE A 254 -0.49 0.13 2.31
C ILE A 254 -1.76 -0.72 2.20
N GLU A 255 -2.23 -1.29 3.32
CA GLU A 255 -3.47 -2.08 3.37
C GLU A 255 -4.69 -1.23 3.69
N THR A 256 -4.51 -0.14 4.45
CA THR A 256 -5.63 0.54 5.13
C THR A 256 -5.93 1.95 4.62
N LEU A 257 -5.05 2.56 3.84
CA LEU A 257 -5.32 3.89 3.26
C LEU A 257 -6.44 3.80 2.22
N ASN A 258 -7.53 4.53 2.46
CA ASN A 258 -8.74 4.54 1.62
C ASN A 258 -9.46 3.19 1.48
N ILE A 259 -9.16 2.21 2.34
CA ILE A 259 -9.86 0.93 2.34
C ILE A 259 -11.35 1.13 2.61
N ARG A 260 -12.18 0.50 1.79
CA ARG A 260 -13.64 0.46 1.96
C ARG A 260 -14.02 -0.81 2.69
N VAL A 261 -15.16 -0.78 3.39
CA VAL A 261 -15.68 -1.94 4.12
C VAL A 261 -16.02 -3.14 3.23
N THR A 262 -16.08 -2.94 1.90
CA THR A 262 -16.40 -3.94 0.87
C THR A 262 -15.16 -4.45 0.12
N ASP A 263 -13.96 -3.94 0.38
CA ASP A 263 -12.77 -4.26 -0.44
C ASP A 263 -12.33 -5.72 -0.35
N TYR A 264 -12.80 -6.44 0.68
CA TYR A 264 -12.55 -7.87 0.88
C TYR A 264 -13.79 -8.73 0.61
N ASP A 265 -14.89 -8.18 0.07
CA ASP A 265 -16.13 -8.94 -0.21
C ASP A 265 -15.92 -10.11 -1.17
N ASP A 266 -14.85 -10.06 -1.98
CA ASP A 266 -14.47 -11.17 -2.86
C ASP A 266 -14.11 -12.46 -2.08
N LEU A 267 -13.75 -12.37 -0.79
CA LEU A 267 -13.67 -13.55 0.08
C LEU A 267 -15.02 -14.24 0.26
N ALA A 268 -16.11 -13.47 0.44
CA ALA A 268 -17.45 -14.06 0.52
C ALA A 268 -17.92 -14.61 -0.85
N LYS A 269 -17.48 -13.98 -1.95
CA LYS A 269 -17.77 -14.47 -3.32
C LYS A 269 -17.02 -15.76 -3.64
N MET A 270 -15.82 -15.94 -3.09
CA MET A 270 -15.03 -17.17 -3.18
C MET A 270 -15.67 -18.32 -2.39
N TYR A 271 -16.36 -18.01 -1.30
CA TYR A 271 -17.07 -18.98 -0.45
C TYR A 271 -18.56 -18.65 -0.30
N PRO A 272 -19.38 -18.84 -1.36
CA PRO A 272 -20.82 -18.54 -1.30
C PRO A 272 -21.53 -19.39 -0.24
N GLY A 273 -22.21 -18.75 0.72
CA GLY A 273 -22.88 -19.45 1.83
C GLY A 273 -22.03 -19.65 3.09
N ASN A 274 -20.87 -18.99 3.19
CA ASN A 274 -20.06 -18.96 4.41
C ASN A 274 -20.87 -18.57 5.66
N GLN A 275 -20.46 -19.08 6.82
CA GLN A 275 -21.12 -18.82 8.10
C GLN A 275 -20.77 -17.45 8.71
N GLY A 276 -20.01 -16.62 8.00
CA GLY A 276 -19.55 -15.30 8.41
C GLY A 276 -18.03 -15.22 8.39
N LEU A 277 -17.49 -14.18 7.77
CA LEU A 277 -16.06 -13.93 7.70
C LEU A 277 -15.74 -12.60 8.39
N GLU A 278 -14.71 -12.58 9.21
CA GLU A 278 -14.12 -11.36 9.76
C GLU A 278 -12.65 -11.26 9.34
N VAL A 279 -12.22 -10.06 8.96
CA VAL A 279 -10.81 -9.74 8.75
C VAL A 279 -10.47 -8.51 9.60
N VAL A 280 -9.55 -8.69 10.54
CA VAL A 280 -9.09 -7.66 11.47
C VAL A 280 -7.71 -7.17 11.03
N MET A 281 -7.61 -5.91 10.60
CA MET A 281 -6.36 -5.27 10.20
C MET A 281 -5.64 -4.73 11.45
N VAL A 282 -4.52 -5.33 11.84
CA VAL A 282 -3.79 -4.97 13.06
C VAL A 282 -2.37 -4.55 12.73
N GLY A 283 -2.01 -3.32 13.08
CA GLY A 283 -0.64 -2.84 12.95
C GLY A 283 -0.45 -1.41 13.46
N PRO A 284 0.81 -1.00 13.72
CA PRO A 284 1.12 0.33 14.26
C PRO A 284 0.87 1.46 13.25
N GLU A 285 0.82 1.13 11.96
CA GLU A 285 0.64 2.08 10.85
C GLU A 285 -0.75 2.00 10.21
N VAL A 286 -1.71 1.30 10.85
CA VAL A 286 -3.12 1.35 10.45
C VAL A 286 -3.62 2.79 10.54
N VAL A 287 -4.24 3.27 9.45
CA VAL A 287 -4.74 4.64 9.36
C VAL A 287 -6.23 4.74 9.71
N ASN A 288 -6.68 5.94 10.07
CA ASN A 288 -8.10 6.22 10.30
C ASN A 288 -8.90 6.05 9.00
N GLY A 289 -10.10 5.49 9.10
CA GLY A 289 -10.96 5.25 7.93
C GLY A 289 -12.19 4.41 8.24
N PRO A 290 -12.98 4.02 7.22
CA PRO A 290 -14.23 3.27 7.40
C PRO A 290 -14.09 1.93 8.13
N VAL A 291 -12.90 1.32 8.08
CA VAL A 291 -12.63 0.04 8.77
C VAL A 291 -12.12 0.22 10.19
N MET A 292 -11.80 1.44 10.65
CA MET A 292 -11.44 1.72 12.05
C MET A 292 -12.67 1.69 12.94
N ARG A 293 -13.20 0.49 13.13
CA ARG A 293 -14.35 0.14 13.96
C ARG A 293 -14.01 -1.10 14.78
N PRO A 294 -14.69 -1.33 15.93
CA PRO A 294 -14.35 -2.43 16.82
C PRO A 294 -14.38 -3.80 16.10
N PRO A 295 -13.39 -4.68 16.40
CA PRO A 295 -13.50 -6.10 16.07
C PRO A 295 -14.75 -6.71 16.69
N LEU A 296 -15.25 -7.79 16.10
CA LEU A 296 -16.41 -8.49 16.60
C LEU A 296 -16.04 -9.28 17.86
N THR A 297 -16.93 -9.22 18.84
CA THR A 297 -16.90 -10.09 20.03
C THR A 297 -17.58 -11.43 19.79
N ALA A 298 -18.33 -11.54 18.70
CA ALA A 298 -19.07 -12.71 18.26
C ALA A 298 -18.79 -12.94 16.75
N PHE A 299 -19.76 -13.45 16.01
CA PHE A 299 -19.55 -13.90 14.64
C PHE A 299 -19.91 -12.83 13.60
N GLY A 300 -19.18 -12.84 12.48
CA GLY A 300 -19.50 -12.04 11.30
C GLY A 300 -20.87 -12.39 10.71
N PRO A 301 -21.50 -11.46 9.95
CA PRO A 301 -22.76 -11.75 9.29
C PRO A 301 -22.58 -12.84 8.23
N ARG A 302 -23.48 -13.84 8.22
CA ARG A 302 -23.47 -14.93 7.24
C ARG A 302 -23.41 -14.41 5.80
N GLY A 303 -22.61 -15.06 4.96
CA GLY A 303 -22.45 -14.72 3.56
C GLY A 303 -21.74 -13.37 3.30
N LYS A 304 -21.16 -12.75 4.32
CA LYS A 304 -20.53 -11.42 4.24
C LYS A 304 -19.17 -11.40 4.92
N VAL A 305 -18.39 -10.39 4.57
CA VAL A 305 -17.11 -10.09 5.19
C VAL A 305 -17.27 -8.86 6.09
N TYR A 306 -16.84 -8.97 7.33
CA TYR A 306 -16.71 -7.84 8.24
C TYR A 306 -15.25 -7.42 8.32
N LEU A 307 -14.93 -6.25 7.78
CA LEU A 307 -13.62 -5.63 7.95
C LEU A 307 -13.57 -4.77 9.22
N SER A 308 -12.52 -4.90 10.01
CA SER A 308 -12.22 -4.03 11.15
C SER A 308 -10.73 -3.70 11.21
N GLY A 309 -10.36 -2.72 12.05
CA GLY A 309 -9.01 -2.18 12.13
C GLY A 309 -8.64 -1.84 13.56
N TYR A 310 -7.41 -2.13 13.94
CA TYR A 310 -6.88 -1.83 15.27
C TYR A 310 -5.43 -1.36 15.19
N LYS A 311 -5.18 -0.13 15.66
CA LYS A 311 -3.85 0.50 15.62
C LYS A 311 -3.03 0.11 16.85
N ALA A 312 -2.25 -0.96 16.74
CA ALA A 312 -1.26 -1.37 17.75
C ALA A 312 -0.27 -2.39 17.17
N LEU A 313 0.79 -2.69 17.93
CA LEU A 313 1.55 -3.92 17.71
C LEU A 313 0.65 -5.14 17.97
N TYR A 314 0.82 -6.21 17.20
CA TYR A 314 -0.11 -7.34 17.27
C TYR A 314 -0.15 -8.04 18.63
N HIS A 315 0.99 -8.18 19.31
CA HIS A 315 1.04 -8.77 20.65
C HIS A 315 0.30 -7.90 21.69
N VAL A 316 0.36 -6.56 21.56
CA VAL A 316 -0.43 -5.64 22.41
C VAL A 316 -1.92 -5.77 22.11
N PHE A 317 -2.30 -5.88 20.83
CA PHE A 317 -3.69 -6.15 20.45
C PHE A 317 -4.20 -7.47 21.04
N TRP A 318 -3.38 -8.52 20.98
CA TRP A 318 -3.72 -9.83 21.55
C TRP A 318 -4.04 -9.73 23.05
N GLU A 319 -3.11 -9.17 23.84
CA GLU A 319 -3.28 -8.97 25.28
C GLU A 319 -4.51 -8.11 25.58
N THR A 320 -4.68 -7.00 24.85
CA THR A 320 -5.74 -6.02 25.14
C THR A 320 -7.13 -6.49 24.70
N MET A 321 -7.22 -7.18 23.57
CA MET A 321 -8.49 -7.48 22.90
C MET A 321 -8.83 -8.96 22.92
N VAL A 322 -7.90 -9.84 22.54
CA VAL A 322 -8.17 -11.28 22.42
C VAL A 322 -8.25 -11.93 23.80
N GLU A 323 -7.27 -11.71 24.67
CA GLU A 323 -7.25 -12.31 26.03
C GLU A 323 -8.41 -11.79 26.89
N ASN A 324 -8.81 -10.54 26.67
CA ASN A 324 -9.94 -9.90 27.33
C ASN A 324 -11.30 -10.17 26.66
N LYS A 325 -11.36 -11.07 25.66
CA LYS A 325 -12.59 -11.49 24.95
C LYS A 325 -13.35 -10.31 24.30
N ARG A 326 -12.62 -9.27 23.88
CA ARG A 326 -13.13 -8.12 23.12
C ARG A 326 -12.89 -8.26 21.62
N ALA A 327 -12.13 -9.26 21.21
CA ALA A 327 -11.98 -9.73 19.84
C ALA A 327 -11.91 -11.26 19.85
N ALA A 328 -12.34 -11.90 18.76
CA ALA A 328 -12.20 -13.34 18.60
C ALA A 328 -10.71 -13.76 18.47
N ARG A 329 -10.41 -15.01 18.85
CA ARG A 329 -9.13 -15.64 18.51
C ARG A 329 -9.13 -15.94 17.01
N PRO A 330 -8.04 -15.71 16.26
CA PRO A 330 -8.03 -15.95 14.83
C PRO A 330 -7.92 -17.44 14.52
N ASP A 331 -8.60 -17.86 13.45
CA ASP A 331 -8.40 -19.15 12.79
C ASP A 331 -7.19 -19.12 11.85
N LEU A 332 -6.84 -17.92 11.36
CA LEU A 332 -5.72 -17.68 10.45
C LEU A 332 -5.10 -16.30 10.71
N VAL A 333 -3.77 -16.26 10.67
CA VAL A 333 -3.00 -15.01 10.68
C VAL A 333 -2.31 -14.82 9.33
N VAL A 334 -2.41 -13.63 8.75
CA VAL A 334 -1.76 -13.29 7.48
C VAL A 334 -0.94 -12.02 7.63
N GLY A 335 0.34 -12.05 7.22
CA GLY A 335 1.17 -10.84 7.13
C GLY A 335 1.58 -10.58 5.69
N PHE A 336 1.18 -9.43 5.14
CA PHE A 336 1.57 -9.02 3.80
C PHE A 336 2.88 -8.25 3.84
N HIS A 337 3.93 -8.82 3.26
CA HIS A 337 5.24 -8.18 3.12
C HIS A 337 5.72 -7.48 4.42
N PRO A 338 5.77 -8.19 5.57
CA PRO A 338 5.95 -7.60 6.90
C PRO A 338 7.31 -6.92 7.16
N GLY A 339 8.19 -6.90 6.15
CA GLY A 339 9.44 -6.16 6.19
C GLY A 339 10.54 -6.79 7.04
N PHE A 340 10.46 -8.09 7.39
CA PHE A 340 11.48 -8.76 8.22
C PHE A 340 12.94 -8.55 7.76
N HIS A 341 13.14 -8.32 6.46
CA HIS A 341 14.45 -8.12 5.84
C HIS A 341 14.90 -6.66 5.75
N ALA A 342 14.04 -5.69 6.08
CA ALA A 342 14.31 -4.27 5.84
C ALA A 342 15.31 -3.68 6.85
N SER A 343 15.25 -4.11 8.11
CA SER A 343 16.23 -3.73 9.14
C SER A 343 16.22 -4.72 10.31
N GLN A 344 17.33 -4.79 11.05
CA GLN A 344 17.42 -5.60 12.26
C GLN A 344 16.40 -5.13 13.32
N GLY A 345 16.23 -3.82 13.51
CA GLY A 345 15.28 -3.28 14.48
C GLY A 345 13.83 -3.64 14.16
N LEU A 346 13.46 -3.70 12.87
CA LEU A 346 12.11 -4.15 12.48
C LEU A 346 11.94 -5.65 12.77
N ALA A 347 12.94 -6.48 12.46
CA ALA A 347 12.90 -7.91 12.79
C ALA A 347 12.78 -8.16 14.30
N GLU A 348 13.53 -7.42 15.12
CA GLU A 348 13.46 -7.49 16.59
C GLU A 348 12.07 -7.07 17.12
N GLY A 349 11.46 -6.04 16.52
CA GLY A 349 10.10 -5.60 16.85
C GLY A 349 9.01 -6.66 16.60
N TRP A 350 9.25 -7.59 15.66
CA TRP A 350 8.34 -8.70 15.38
C TRP A 350 8.50 -9.91 16.30
N LEU A 351 9.63 -10.03 17.01
CA LEU A 351 9.93 -11.22 17.83
C LEU A 351 8.82 -11.58 18.82
N PRO A 352 8.24 -10.65 19.61
CA PRO A 352 7.15 -11.00 20.53
C PRO A 352 5.92 -11.56 19.81
N THR A 353 5.59 -10.99 18.64
CA THR A 353 4.48 -11.46 17.81
C THR A 353 4.76 -12.86 17.25
N LEU A 354 5.97 -13.12 16.75
CA LEU A 354 6.32 -14.44 16.20
C LEU A 354 6.34 -15.52 17.29
N LEU A 355 6.85 -15.22 18.49
CA LEU A 355 6.81 -16.12 19.63
C LEU A 355 5.38 -16.44 20.04
N LEU A 356 4.50 -15.42 20.12
CA LEU A 356 3.09 -15.60 20.42
C LEU A 356 2.40 -16.52 19.40
N LEU A 357 2.59 -16.27 18.10
CA LEU A 357 1.97 -17.09 17.04
C LEU A 357 2.43 -18.56 17.12
N ARG A 358 3.72 -18.78 17.42
CA ARG A 358 4.29 -20.12 17.65
C ARG A 358 3.68 -20.77 18.89
N ASP A 359 3.68 -20.08 20.02
CA ASP A 359 3.30 -20.65 21.33
C ASP A 359 1.81 -21.01 21.37
N TYR A 360 0.96 -20.22 20.70
CA TYR A 360 -0.46 -20.54 20.53
C TYR A 360 -0.76 -21.42 19.32
N ASN A 361 0.26 -21.86 18.57
CA ASN A 361 0.16 -22.73 17.39
C ASN A 361 -0.91 -22.27 16.39
N ILE A 362 -0.86 -20.99 16.00
CA ILE A 362 -1.84 -20.37 15.10
C ILE A 362 -1.41 -20.59 13.64
N PRO A 363 -2.29 -21.04 12.73
CA PRO A 363 -1.98 -21.08 11.30
C PRO A 363 -1.58 -19.69 10.78
N CYS A 364 -0.41 -19.59 10.14
CA CYS A 364 0.15 -18.32 9.69
C CYS A 364 0.63 -18.38 8.24
N LEU A 365 0.35 -17.34 7.46
CA LEU A 365 0.92 -17.11 6.13
C LEU A 365 1.60 -15.73 6.09
N PHE A 366 2.86 -15.69 5.68
CA PHE A 366 3.57 -14.43 5.43
C PHE A 366 4.01 -14.37 3.97
N THR A 367 3.67 -13.29 3.26
CA THR A 367 4.21 -13.02 1.92
C THR A 367 5.51 -12.22 2.02
N MET A 368 6.42 -12.42 1.06
CA MET A 368 7.69 -11.70 0.98
C MET A 368 7.93 -11.22 -0.46
N TYR A 369 8.77 -10.18 -0.61
CA TYR A 369 9.14 -9.61 -1.92
C TYR A 369 10.09 -10.50 -2.72
#